data_AF-A0A348WA00-F1
#
_entry.id   AF-A0A348WA00-F1
#
_cell.length_a   1.000
_cell.length_b   1.000
_cell.length_c   1.000
_cell.angle_alpha   90.00
_cell.angle_beta   90.00
_cell.angle_gamma   90.00
#
_symmetry.space_group_name_H-M   'P 1'
#
loop_
_entity.id
_entity.type
_entity.pdbx_description
1 polymer ?
#
loop_
_entity_poly.entity_id
_entity_poly.type
_entity_poly.pdbx_seq_one_letter_code
_entity_poly.pdbx_strand_id
1 'polypeptide(L)'
;SYEDLIASTNGSRAGFLGVLAGYFLIWVGFAALITGAQLALLYGGVIDMLGIARAPWIGALLLIGAGLYQFTRLKEICHGVCHSPMMYFLGHWRAGGLGGLRMGLGLGAYCVGCCWPLMVLGFAGGVMNLAWMGLATIYMILEKLPQIGHAVARPFGVLLILGGLVWLVAPHVLGG
;
A
#
# COMPACT_ATOMS: atom_id res chain seq x y z
N SER A 1 14.90 -32.23 -4.40
CA SER A 1 15.61 -31.24 -3.57
C SER A 1 15.29 -29.83 -4.09
N TYR A 2 15.51 -28.75 -3.33
CA TYR A 2 15.29 -27.36 -3.81
C TYR A 2 16.06 -27.07 -5.11
N GLU A 3 17.19 -27.74 -5.32
CA GLU A 3 17.99 -27.67 -6.55
C GLU A 3 17.28 -28.33 -7.75
N ASP A 4 16.52 -29.39 -7.55
CA ASP A 4 15.75 -30.04 -8.63
C ASP A 4 14.58 -29.17 -9.13
N LEU A 5 14.01 -28.32 -8.27
CA LEU A 5 12.98 -27.33 -8.63
C LEU A 5 13.57 -26.15 -9.43
N ILE A 6 14.80 -25.74 -9.09
CA ILE A 6 15.55 -24.71 -9.81
C ILE A 6 15.96 -25.21 -11.20
N ALA A 7 16.44 -26.47 -11.28
CA ALA A 7 16.86 -27.11 -12.53
C ALA A 7 15.68 -27.39 -13.48
N SER A 8 14.51 -27.79 -12.96
CA SER A 8 13.32 -28.10 -13.76
C SER A 8 12.59 -26.87 -14.33
N THR A 9 12.79 -25.67 -13.76
CA THR A 9 12.07 -24.44 -14.16
C THR A 9 12.95 -23.41 -14.89
N ASN A 10 14.21 -23.74 -15.26
CA ASN A 10 15.19 -22.75 -15.74
C ASN A 10 15.35 -21.57 -14.75
N GLY A 11 15.27 -21.84 -13.43
CA GLY A 11 15.49 -20.84 -12.40
C GLY A 11 16.98 -20.48 -12.35
N SER A 12 17.35 -19.28 -12.78
CA SER A 12 18.72 -18.79 -12.61
C SER A 12 18.80 -17.84 -11.42
N ARG A 13 19.95 -17.82 -10.72
CA ARG A 13 20.23 -16.80 -9.69
C ARG A 13 20.05 -15.38 -10.26
N ALA A 14 20.37 -15.20 -11.55
CA ALA A 14 20.13 -13.97 -12.28
C ALA A 14 18.63 -13.61 -12.39
N GLY A 15 17.74 -14.60 -12.60
CA GLY A 15 16.29 -14.40 -12.60
C GLY A 15 15.77 -13.95 -11.22
N PHE A 16 16.21 -14.58 -10.14
CA PHE A 16 15.84 -14.17 -8.78
C PHE A 16 16.30 -12.75 -8.44
N LEU A 17 17.56 -12.42 -8.75
CA LEU A 17 18.10 -11.07 -8.59
C LEU A 17 17.32 -10.05 -9.44
N GLY A 18 16.91 -10.44 -10.65
CA GLY A 18 16.04 -9.62 -11.49
C GLY A 18 14.70 -9.31 -10.79
N VAL A 19 14.03 -10.32 -10.23
CA VAL A 19 12.76 -10.11 -9.51
C VAL A 19 12.94 -9.14 -8.34
N LEU A 20 13.97 -9.34 -7.52
CA LEU A 20 14.29 -8.46 -6.40
C LEU A 20 14.54 -7.02 -6.86
N ALA A 21 15.36 -6.85 -7.90
CA ALA A 21 15.67 -5.53 -8.45
C ALA A 21 14.43 -4.82 -8.98
N GLY A 22 13.58 -5.53 -9.73
CA GLY A 22 12.33 -4.98 -10.26
C GLY A 22 11.36 -4.57 -9.15
N TYR A 23 11.21 -5.42 -8.14
CA TYR A 23 10.38 -5.10 -6.98
C TYR A 23 10.90 -3.86 -6.22
N PHE A 24 12.20 -3.81 -5.98
CA PHE A 24 12.84 -2.70 -5.28
C PHE A 24 12.73 -1.39 -6.05
N LEU A 25 12.90 -1.42 -7.38
CA LEU A 25 12.75 -0.24 -8.25
C LEU A 25 11.37 0.40 -8.14
N ILE A 26 10.30 -0.41 -8.12
CA ILE A 26 8.93 0.11 -7.95
C ILE A 26 8.78 0.77 -6.57
N TRP A 27 9.28 0.14 -5.51
CA TRP A 27 9.21 0.71 -4.16
C TRP A 27 9.99 2.01 -4.00
N VAL A 28 11.21 2.07 -4.55
CA VAL A 28 12.01 3.30 -4.56
C VAL A 28 11.32 4.39 -5.36
N GLY A 29 10.79 4.07 -6.55
CA GLY A 29 10.04 5.02 -7.37
C GLY A 29 8.79 5.54 -6.65
N PHE A 30 8.05 4.65 -5.98
CA PHE A 30 6.88 5.04 -5.18
C PHE A 30 7.26 5.90 -3.98
N ALA A 31 8.32 5.54 -3.24
CA ALA A 31 8.82 6.34 -2.12
C ALA A 31 9.24 7.73 -2.59
N ALA A 32 9.98 7.83 -3.69
CA ALA A 32 10.38 9.10 -4.29
C ALA A 32 9.16 9.95 -4.70
N LEU A 33 8.12 9.33 -5.26
CA LEU A 33 6.88 10.00 -5.62
C LEU A 33 6.15 10.56 -4.39
N ILE A 34 6.00 9.75 -3.34
CA ILE A 34 5.34 10.17 -2.10
C ILE A 34 6.14 11.27 -1.39
N THR A 35 7.47 11.15 -1.32
CA THR A 35 8.34 12.20 -0.78
C THR A 35 8.26 13.48 -1.61
N GLY A 36 8.22 13.37 -2.94
CA GLY A 36 8.05 14.51 -3.83
C GLY A 36 6.71 15.22 -3.62
N ALA A 37 5.61 14.45 -3.48
CA ALA A 37 4.31 14.99 -3.14
C ALA A 37 4.31 15.66 -1.76
N GLN A 38 4.92 15.03 -0.75
CA GLN A 38 5.06 15.61 0.58
C GLN A 38 5.81 16.95 0.55
N LEU A 39 6.93 17.02 -0.19
CA LEU A 39 7.69 18.25 -0.34
C LEU A 39 6.90 19.33 -1.08
N ALA A 40 6.23 18.98 -2.18
CA ALA A 40 5.39 19.91 -2.92
C ALA A 40 4.25 20.48 -2.06
N LEU A 41 3.61 19.64 -1.25
CA LEU A 41 2.58 20.09 -0.31
C LEU A 41 3.19 20.91 0.84
N LEU A 42 4.39 20.60 1.31
CA LEU A 42 5.07 21.40 2.34
C LEU A 42 5.41 22.82 1.83
N TYR A 43 6.03 22.91 0.65
CA TYR A 43 6.37 24.19 0.01
C TYR A 43 5.14 24.98 -0.46
N GLY A 44 4.09 24.28 -0.91
CA GLY A 44 2.82 24.88 -1.30
C GLY A 44 1.98 25.35 -0.11
N GLY A 45 2.45 25.12 1.12
CA GLY A 45 1.74 25.47 2.33
C GLY A 45 0.50 24.61 2.62
N VAL A 46 0.45 23.43 2.00
CA VAL A 46 -0.44 22.28 2.24
C VAL A 46 -0.51 21.81 3.69
N ILE A 47 0.71 21.58 4.16
CA ILE A 47 1.08 20.67 5.23
C ILE A 47 2.06 21.41 6.15
N ASP A 48 2.01 21.13 7.45
CA ASP A 48 2.93 21.71 8.45
C ASP A 48 4.25 20.91 8.55
N MET A 49 5.28 21.40 9.26
CA MET A 49 6.54 20.68 9.45
C MET A 49 6.38 19.28 10.09
N LEU A 50 5.27 19.05 10.80
CA LEU A 50 4.88 17.74 11.34
C LEU A 50 4.28 16.78 10.30
N GLY A 51 4.12 17.21 9.04
CA GLY A 51 3.54 16.40 7.97
C GLY A 51 2.01 16.28 8.03
N ILE A 52 1.35 17.10 8.84
CA ILE A 52 -0.11 17.12 9.01
C ILE A 52 -0.72 18.15 8.04
N ALA A 53 -1.76 17.77 7.30
CA ALA A 53 -2.50 18.69 6.46
C ALA A 53 -3.12 19.82 7.31
N ARG A 54 -2.87 21.08 6.94
CA ARG A 54 -3.41 22.25 7.66
C ARG A 54 -4.94 22.29 7.65
N ALA A 55 -5.54 21.70 6.62
CA ALA A 55 -6.96 21.66 6.43
C ALA A 55 -7.51 20.30 6.94
N PRO A 56 -8.32 20.27 8.01
CA PRO A 56 -8.85 19.03 8.58
C PRO A 56 -9.74 18.25 7.59
N TRP A 57 -10.35 18.93 6.62
CA TRP A 57 -11.14 18.30 5.56
C TRP A 57 -10.31 17.41 4.62
N ILE A 58 -9.01 17.71 4.43
CA ILE A 58 -8.12 16.91 3.57
C ILE A 58 -7.91 15.54 4.18
N GLY A 59 -7.59 15.46 5.47
CA GLY A 59 -7.38 14.17 6.11
C GLY A 59 -8.67 13.35 6.22
N ALA A 60 -9.84 14.01 6.35
CA ALA A 60 -11.12 13.32 6.29
C ALA A 60 -11.43 12.75 4.89
N LEU A 61 -11.12 13.51 3.84
CA LEU A 61 -11.24 13.02 2.46
C LEU A 61 -10.30 11.83 2.21
N LEU A 62 -9.07 11.87 2.77
CA LEU A 62 -8.14 10.75 2.70
C LEU A 62 -8.67 9.51 3.44
N LEU A 63 -9.27 9.68 4.62
CA LEU A 63 -9.93 8.60 5.39
C LEU A 63 -11.06 7.97 4.60
N ILE A 64 -11.97 8.79 4.04
CA ILE A 64 -13.09 8.30 3.24
C ILE A 64 -12.59 7.62 1.97
N GLY A 65 -11.64 8.24 1.25
CA GLY A 65 -11.06 7.69 0.02
C GLY A 65 -10.36 6.35 0.24
N ALA A 66 -9.55 6.25 1.30
CA ALA A 66 -8.90 5.00 1.67
C ALA A 66 -9.91 3.93 2.10
N GLY A 67 -10.97 4.33 2.81
CA GLY A 67 -12.09 3.46 3.20
C GLY A 67 -12.86 2.92 1.99
N LEU A 68 -13.23 3.80 1.05
CA LEU A 68 -13.89 3.41 -0.21
C LEU A 68 -12.99 2.49 -1.05
N TYR A 69 -11.69 2.75 -1.09
CA TYR A 69 -10.73 1.89 -1.78
C TYR A 69 -10.76 0.45 -1.26
N GLN A 70 -11.07 0.25 0.03
CA GLN A 70 -11.14 -1.08 0.64
C GLN A 70 -12.23 -1.97 0.02
N PHE A 71 -13.27 -1.37 -0.57
CA PHE A 71 -14.37 -2.07 -1.23
C PHE A 71 -14.17 -2.22 -2.74
N THR A 72 -13.06 -1.72 -3.29
CA THR A 72 -12.84 -1.77 -4.73
C THR A 72 -12.42 -3.16 -5.19
N ARG A 73 -12.92 -3.57 -6.36
CA ARG A 73 -12.45 -4.77 -7.08
C ARG A 73 -10.96 -4.74 -7.34
N LEU A 74 -10.40 -3.54 -7.56
CA LEU A 74 -8.97 -3.37 -7.77
C LEU A 74 -8.16 -3.84 -6.56
N LYS A 75 -8.57 -3.46 -5.33
CA LYS A 75 -7.92 -3.94 -4.11
C LYS A 75 -8.02 -5.46 -3.97
N GLU A 76 -9.19 -6.05 -4.23
CA GLU A 76 -9.38 -7.50 -4.14
C GLU A 76 -8.42 -8.25 -5.08
N ILE A 77 -8.28 -7.79 -6.33
CA ILE A 77 -7.40 -8.40 -7.34
C ILE A 77 -5.93 -8.24 -6.93
N CYS A 78 -5.49 -7.02 -6.62
CA CYS A 78 -4.10 -6.75 -6.23
C CYS A 78 -3.72 -7.53 -4.97
N HIS A 79 -4.60 -7.57 -3.97
CA HIS A 79 -4.36 -8.30 -2.74
C HIS A 79 -4.25 -9.81 -2.96
N GLY A 80 -5.09 -10.40 -3.83
CA GLY A 80 -4.98 -11.81 -4.21
C GLY A 80 -3.59 -12.16 -4.76
N VAL A 81 -3.07 -11.32 -5.66
CA VAL A 81 -1.72 -11.50 -6.24
C VAL A 81 -0.62 -11.30 -5.19
N CYS A 82 -0.73 -10.28 -4.34
CA CYS A 82 0.26 -9.98 -3.29
C CYS A 82 0.30 -11.04 -2.18
N HIS A 83 -0.83 -11.69 -1.92
CA HIS A 83 -0.95 -12.73 -0.92
C HIS A 83 -0.42 -14.08 -1.42
N SER A 84 -0.78 -14.49 -2.65
CA SER A 84 -0.32 -15.74 -3.27
C SER A 84 0.50 -15.49 -4.55
N PRO A 85 1.70 -14.90 -4.44
CA PRO A 85 2.50 -14.52 -5.60
C PRO A 85 2.95 -15.72 -6.45
N MET A 86 2.91 -16.94 -5.89
CA MET A 86 3.19 -18.18 -6.61
C MET A 86 2.35 -18.31 -7.89
N MET A 87 1.03 -18.08 -7.82
CA MET A 87 0.15 -18.19 -9.00
C MET A 87 0.52 -17.16 -10.08
N TYR A 88 0.92 -15.96 -9.66
CA TYR A 88 1.40 -14.93 -10.57
C TYR A 88 2.70 -15.34 -11.27
N PHE A 89 3.66 -15.89 -10.53
CA PHE A 89 4.92 -16.38 -11.09
C PHE A 89 4.73 -17.57 -12.03
N LEU A 90 3.82 -18.50 -11.73
CA LEU A 90 3.51 -19.62 -12.63
C LEU A 90 2.87 -19.13 -13.94
N GLY A 91 1.96 -18.16 -13.87
CA GLY A 91 1.29 -17.61 -15.06
C GLY A 91 2.14 -16.65 -15.90
N HIS A 92 3.13 -15.99 -15.31
CA HIS A 92 3.97 -14.99 -15.97
C HIS A 92 5.45 -15.36 -16.01
N TRP A 93 5.76 -16.65 -15.88
CA TRP A 93 7.14 -17.13 -15.80
C TRP A 93 7.96 -16.67 -17.00
N ARG A 94 9.09 -16.01 -16.74
CA ARG A 94 10.05 -15.60 -17.76
C ARG A 94 11.47 -15.92 -17.30
N ALA A 95 12.14 -16.80 -18.03
CA ALA A 95 13.52 -17.17 -17.74
C ALA A 95 14.50 -16.00 -17.94
N GLY A 96 15.63 -16.04 -17.23
CA GLY A 96 16.71 -15.06 -17.31
C GLY A 96 16.52 -13.80 -16.46
N GLY A 97 17.57 -12.99 -16.32
CA GLY A 97 17.57 -11.80 -15.47
C GLY A 97 16.58 -10.72 -15.90
N LEU A 98 16.44 -10.47 -17.22
CA LEU A 98 15.46 -9.54 -17.76
C LEU A 98 14.01 -10.02 -17.56
N GLY A 99 13.80 -11.34 -17.63
CA GLY A 99 12.53 -11.98 -17.30
C GLY A 99 12.16 -11.78 -15.84
N GLY A 100 13.13 -12.04 -14.96
CA GLY A 100 13.05 -11.74 -13.53
C GLY A 100 12.67 -10.29 -13.25
N LEU A 101 13.37 -9.33 -13.87
CA LEU A 101 13.10 -7.90 -13.71
C LEU A 101 11.65 -7.55 -14.02
N ARG A 102 11.12 -8.02 -15.16
CA ARG A 102 9.72 -7.75 -15.55
C ARG A 102 8.73 -8.38 -14.58
N MET A 103 8.99 -9.60 -14.11
CA MET A 103 8.16 -10.25 -13.11
C MET A 103 8.16 -9.46 -11.79
N GLY A 104 9.33 -9.00 -11.35
CA GLY A 104 9.50 -8.16 -10.16
C GLY A 104 8.79 -6.80 -10.26
N LEU A 105 8.90 -6.12 -11.39
CA LEU A 105 8.21 -4.84 -11.65
C LEU A 105 6.69 -5.02 -11.56
N GLY A 106 6.13 -6.06 -12.19
CA GLY A 106 4.69 -6.34 -12.11
C GLY A 106 4.24 -6.66 -10.69
N LEU A 107 4.97 -7.53 -9.97
CA LEU A 107 4.67 -7.84 -8.57
C LEU A 107 4.74 -6.59 -7.68
N GLY A 108 5.77 -5.75 -7.87
CA GLY A 108 5.92 -4.48 -7.16
C GLY A 108 4.74 -3.54 -7.42
N ALA A 109 4.28 -3.44 -8.66
CA ALA A 109 3.14 -2.60 -9.02
C ALA A 109 1.84 -3.06 -8.36
N TYR A 110 1.57 -4.38 -8.30
CA TYR A 110 0.43 -4.93 -7.55
C TYR A 110 0.55 -4.63 -6.05
N CYS A 111 1.75 -4.79 -5.45
CA CYS A 111 1.99 -4.49 -4.04
C CYS A 111 1.78 -3.02 -3.70
N VAL A 112 2.29 -2.10 -4.52
CA VAL A 112 2.04 -0.67 -4.33
C VAL A 112 0.55 -0.39 -4.53
N GLY A 113 -0.08 -0.97 -5.55
CA GLY A 113 -1.51 -0.82 -5.82
C GLY A 113 -2.42 -1.31 -4.69
N CYS A 114 -2.04 -2.32 -3.89
CA CYS A 114 -2.85 -2.71 -2.73
C CYS A 114 -2.57 -1.85 -1.49
N CYS A 115 -1.33 -1.38 -1.28
CA CYS A 115 -0.92 -0.72 -0.05
C CYS A 115 -0.93 0.82 -0.10
N TRP A 116 -0.95 1.43 -1.29
CA TRP A 116 -0.84 2.90 -1.43
C TRP A 116 -1.87 3.72 -0.63
N PRO A 117 -3.14 3.32 -0.44
CA PRO A 117 -4.09 4.18 0.28
C PRO A 117 -3.74 4.26 1.76
N LEU A 118 -3.25 3.17 2.35
CA LEU A 118 -2.78 3.15 3.74
C LEU A 118 -1.51 3.97 3.92
N MET A 119 -0.63 3.99 2.92
CA MET A 119 0.56 4.85 2.93
C MET A 119 0.15 6.33 2.88
N VAL A 120 -0.83 6.68 2.04
CA VAL A 120 -1.35 8.05 1.94
C VAL A 120 -2.11 8.46 3.22
N LEU A 121 -2.75 7.53 3.94
CA LEU A 121 -3.32 7.82 5.27
C LEU A 121 -2.28 8.30 6.30
N GLY A 122 -0.99 8.08 6.07
CA GLY A 122 0.08 8.70 6.87
C GLY A 122 -0.02 10.23 6.90
N PHE A 123 -0.48 10.86 5.82
CA PHE A 123 -0.68 12.32 5.74
C PHE A 123 -1.86 12.82 6.60
N ALA A 124 -2.82 11.95 6.92
CA ALA A 124 -3.97 12.31 7.76
C ALA A 124 -3.61 12.30 9.26
N GLY A 125 -2.85 11.30 9.71
CA GLY A 125 -2.47 11.14 11.14
C GLY A 125 -1.13 11.79 11.54
N GLY A 126 -0.36 12.28 10.57
CA GLY A 126 0.97 12.86 10.79
C GLY A 126 2.08 11.80 10.81
N VAL A 127 3.16 12.08 10.08
CA VAL A 127 4.28 11.14 9.91
C VAL A 127 5.05 10.91 11.22
N MET A 128 4.97 11.84 12.16
CA MET A 128 5.61 11.78 13.48
C MET A 128 4.76 11.12 14.58
N ASN A 129 3.52 10.71 14.29
CA ASN A 129 2.66 10.06 15.27
C ASN A 129 2.93 8.55 15.31
N LEU A 130 3.73 8.11 16.28
CA LEU A 130 4.08 6.70 16.47
C LEU A 130 2.86 5.81 16.69
N ALA A 131 1.81 6.30 17.36
CA ALA A 131 0.58 5.54 17.59
C ALA A 131 -0.17 5.30 16.27
N TRP A 132 -0.22 6.31 15.39
CA TRP A 132 -0.83 6.21 14.07
C TRP A 132 -0.06 5.22 13.17
N MET A 133 1.26 5.34 13.12
CA MET A 133 2.13 4.43 12.35
C MET A 133 2.04 2.99 12.87
N GLY A 134 1.98 2.81 14.19
CA GLY A 134 1.79 1.51 14.83
C GLY A 134 0.45 0.87 14.45
N LEU A 135 -0.65 1.63 14.50
CA LEU A 135 -1.97 1.17 14.08
C LEU A 135 -2.00 0.80 12.59
N ALA A 136 -1.42 1.63 11.72
CA ALA A 136 -1.33 1.34 10.29
C ALA A 136 -0.52 0.06 10.02
N THR A 137 0.57 -0.17 10.76
CA THR A 137 1.40 -1.38 10.63
C THR A 137 0.66 -2.63 11.09
N ILE A 138 0.03 -2.58 12.27
CA ILE A 138 -0.79 -3.68 12.79
C ILE A 138 -1.88 -4.02 11.77
N TYR A 139 -2.52 -3.00 11.21
CA TYR A 139 -3.55 -3.18 10.20
C TYR A 139 -3.01 -3.86 8.93
N MET A 140 -1.89 -3.39 8.37
CA MET A 140 -1.26 -4.04 7.21
C MET A 140 -0.91 -5.51 7.48
N ILE A 141 -0.48 -5.84 8.70
CA ILE A 141 -0.23 -7.22 9.11
C ILE A 141 -1.52 -8.02 9.12
N LEU A 142 -2.59 -7.47 9.70
CA LEU A 142 -3.89 -8.12 9.78
C LEU A 142 -4.52 -8.36 8.41
N GLU A 143 -4.37 -7.42 7.47
CA GLU A 143 -4.85 -7.60 6.09
C GLU A 143 -4.16 -8.77 5.39
N LYS A 144 -2.86 -8.97 5.68
CA LYS A 144 -2.06 -10.03 5.07
C LYS A 144 -2.38 -11.43 5.59
N LEU A 145 -3.24 -11.58 6.60
CA LEU A 145 -3.62 -12.87 7.17
C LEU A 145 -4.75 -13.53 6.35
N PRO A 146 -4.54 -14.73 5.75
CA PRO A 146 -5.45 -15.36 4.79
C PRO A 146 -6.87 -15.61 5.31
N GLN A 147 -6.98 -15.93 6.60
CA GLN A 147 -8.22 -16.39 7.22
C GLN A 147 -9.11 -15.22 7.66
N ILE A 148 -8.49 -14.05 7.87
CA ILE A 148 -9.08 -12.92 8.59
C ILE A 148 -9.15 -11.67 7.69
N GLY A 149 -8.34 -11.60 6.61
CA GLY A 149 -8.23 -10.43 5.74
C GLY A 149 -9.56 -9.96 5.14
N HIS A 150 -10.41 -10.86 4.63
CA HIS A 150 -11.73 -10.47 4.12
C HIS A 150 -12.70 -10.03 5.23
N ALA A 151 -12.61 -10.66 6.41
CA ALA A 151 -13.45 -10.34 7.55
C ALA A 151 -13.04 -9.03 8.24
N VAL A 152 -11.77 -8.61 8.13
CA VAL A 152 -11.21 -7.40 8.76
C VAL A 152 -11.14 -6.22 7.80
N ALA A 153 -10.91 -6.43 6.51
CA ALA A 153 -10.86 -5.34 5.53
C ALA A 153 -12.21 -4.62 5.41
N ARG A 154 -13.34 -5.33 5.38
CA ARG A 154 -14.66 -4.69 5.30
C ARG A 154 -15.02 -3.81 6.51
N PRO A 155 -14.98 -4.30 7.76
CA PRO A 155 -15.32 -3.47 8.92
C PRO A 155 -14.35 -2.30 9.09
N PHE A 156 -13.07 -2.48 8.74
CA PHE A 156 -12.11 -1.38 8.80
C PHE A 156 -12.37 -0.32 7.74
N GLY A 157 -12.76 -0.70 6.52
CA GLY A 157 -13.20 0.24 5.49
C GLY A 157 -14.39 1.08 5.98
N VAL A 158 -15.35 0.45 6.66
CA VAL A 158 -16.47 1.15 7.32
C VAL A 158 -15.96 2.07 8.42
N LEU A 159 -15.06 1.61 9.30
CA LEU A 159 -14.50 2.44 10.38
C LEU A 159 -13.75 3.67 9.85
N LEU A 160 -13.01 3.53 8.75
CA LEU A 160 -12.33 4.66 8.12
C LEU A 160 -13.32 5.67 7.53
N ILE A 161 -14.38 5.20 6.86
CA ILE A 161 -15.43 6.07 6.32
C ILE A 161 -16.17 6.79 7.45
N LEU A 162 -16.58 6.06 8.50
CA LEU A 162 -17.24 6.63 9.67
C LEU A 162 -16.32 7.60 10.40
N GLY A 163 -15.05 7.27 10.58
CA GLY A 163 -14.05 8.15 11.18
C GLY A 163 -13.85 9.43 10.38
N GLY A 164 -13.79 9.34 9.05
CA GLY A 164 -13.72 10.51 8.17
C GLY A 164 -14.99 11.37 8.20
N LEU A 165 -16.17 10.74 8.22
CA LEU A 165 -17.46 11.44 8.35
C LEU A 165 -17.59 12.14 9.71
N VAL A 166 -17.26 11.43 10.80
CA VAL A 166 -17.23 12.01 12.15
C VAL A 166 -16.25 13.16 12.19
N TRP A 167 -15.08 13.07 11.55
CA TRP A 167 -14.12 14.17 11.57
C TRP A 167 -14.53 15.37 10.70
N LEU A 168 -15.30 15.17 9.63
CA LEU A 168 -15.96 16.24 8.87
C LEU A 168 -17.10 16.91 9.63
N VAL A 169 -17.86 16.13 10.41
CA VAL A 169 -19.07 16.57 11.11
C VAL A 169 -18.76 17.09 12.52
N ALA A 170 -17.71 16.59 13.17
CA ALA A 170 -17.24 17.03 14.49
C ALA A 170 -17.04 18.55 14.59
N PRO A 171 -16.39 19.25 13.64
CA PRO A 171 -16.33 20.71 13.71
C PRO A 171 -17.69 21.40 13.56
N HIS A 172 -18.71 20.75 13.01
CA HIS A 172 -20.09 21.28 12.95
C HIS A 172 -20.93 20.91 14.19
N VAL A 173 -20.54 19.90 14.97
CA VAL A 173 -21.29 19.38 16.12
C VAL A 173 -20.64 19.75 17.47
N LEU A 174 -19.33 19.99 17.52
CA LEU A 174 -18.55 20.26 18.74
C LEU A 174 -17.98 21.69 18.84
N GLY A 175 -18.26 22.60 17.91
CA GLY A 175 -17.92 24.04 18.02
C GLY A 175 -18.74 24.90 17.04
N GLY A 176 -19.21 26.10 17.39
CA GLY A 176 -18.64 27.00 18.40
C GLY A 176 -17.41 27.68 17.86
#